data_AF-A0A8T3NYW5-F1
#
_entry.id   AF-A0A8T3NYW5-F1
#
_cell.length_a   1.000
_cell.length_b   1.000
_cell.length_c   1.000
_cell.angle_alpha   90.00
_cell.angle_beta   90.00
_cell.angle_gamma   90.00
#
_symmetry.space_group_name_H-M   'P 1'
#
loop_
_entity.id
_entity.type
_entity.pdbx_description
1 polymer ?
#
loop_
_entity_poly.entity_id
_entity_poly.type
_entity_poly.pdbx_seq_one_letter_code
_entity_poly.pdbx_strand_id
1 'polypeptide(L)'
;MSERHPTISTHVLDTGSGLPATGVTARLARLVDDGAEVEAGAGMTDLDGRIRDLSGTGLAVGDYRLHFDLTGQGGGFFRAISLDLRIDDAERDYHVPLLLAPFGLTTYRGS
;
A
#
# COMPACT_ATOMS: atom_id res chain seq x y z
N MET A 1 7.78 24.04 -10.10
CA MET A 1 7.33 22.79 -10.73
C MET A 1 7.91 21.66 -9.89
N SER A 2 7.07 20.92 -9.16
CA SER A 2 7.58 19.78 -8.38
C SER A 2 8.06 18.72 -9.36
N GLU A 3 9.32 18.31 -9.26
CA GLU A 3 9.83 17.19 -10.05
C GLU A 3 9.02 15.95 -9.69
N ARG A 4 8.53 15.24 -10.72
CA ARG A 4 7.76 14.01 -10.53
C ARG A 4 8.75 12.94 -10.08
N HIS A 5 8.55 12.36 -8.90
CA HIS A 5 9.30 11.19 -8.47
C HIS A 5 8.45 9.92 -8.68
N PRO A 6 9.09 8.76 -8.88
CA PRO A 6 8.43 7.46 -8.88
C PRO A 6 7.70 7.21 -7.55
N THR A 7 6.52 6.60 -7.62
CA THR A 7 5.69 6.36 -6.44
C THR A 7 5.31 4.91 -6.21
N ILE A 8 5.12 4.55 -4.93
CA ILE A 8 4.27 3.40 -4.56
C ILE A 8 2.87 3.93 -4.30
N SER A 9 1.89 3.41 -5.03
CA SER A 9 0.47 3.77 -4.88
C SER A 9 -0.36 2.54 -4.54
N THR A 10 -1.54 2.76 -3.95
CA THR A 10 -2.50 1.69 -3.69
C THR A 10 -3.92 2.12 -4.02
N HIS A 11 -4.77 1.14 -4.25
CA HIS A 11 -6.21 1.27 -4.39
C HIS A 11 -6.85 0.10 -3.64
N VAL A 12 -7.64 0.42 -2.62
CA VAL A 12 -8.30 -0.57 -1.78
C VAL A 12 -9.77 -0.60 -2.13
N LEU A 13 -10.26 -1.77 -2.55
CA LEU A 13 -11.64 -2.00 -2.95
C LEU A 13 -12.27 -3.05 -2.04
N ASP A 14 -13.44 -2.75 -1.49
CA ASP A 14 -14.29 -3.74 -0.84
C ASP A 14 -15.14 -4.44 -1.90
N THR A 15 -14.75 -5.67 -2.22
CA THR A 15 -15.44 -6.52 -3.20
C THR A 15 -16.76 -7.09 -2.69
N GLY A 16 -17.01 -7.07 -1.37
CA GLY A 16 -18.28 -7.48 -0.79
C GLY A 16 -19.39 -6.45 -1.05
N SER A 17 -19.05 -5.16 -0.95
CA SER A 17 -19.98 -4.05 -1.22
C SER A 17 -19.86 -3.48 -2.65
N GLY A 18 -18.76 -3.77 -3.35
CA GLY A 18 -18.46 -3.20 -4.67
C GLY A 18 -18.01 -1.73 -4.62
N LEU A 19 -17.61 -1.24 -3.45
CA LEU A 19 -17.25 0.16 -3.21
C LEU A 19 -15.78 0.32 -2.82
N PRO A 20 -15.19 1.51 -2.99
CA PRO A 20 -13.86 1.80 -2.46
C PRO A 20 -13.82 1.70 -0.93
N ALA A 21 -12.77 1.08 -0.41
CA ALA A 21 -12.52 1.05 1.03
C ALA A 21 -11.85 2.36 1.45
N THR A 22 -12.67 3.31 1.91
CA THR A 22 -12.23 4.63 2.38
C THR A 22 -11.66 4.55 3.79
N GLY A 23 -10.68 5.40 4.11
CA GLY A 23 -10.16 5.53 5.48
C GLY A 23 -9.21 4.42 5.92
N VAL A 24 -8.73 3.59 4.98
CA VAL A 24 -7.75 2.53 5.25
C VAL A 24 -6.38 3.17 5.39
N THR A 25 -5.77 3.02 6.56
CA THR A 25 -4.39 3.50 6.78
C THR A 25 -3.41 2.50 6.19
N ALA A 26 -2.43 3.00 5.45
CA ALA A 26 -1.31 2.21 4.97
C ALA A 26 0.02 2.88 5.34
N ARG A 27 1.01 2.07 5.70
CA ARG A 27 2.38 2.49 6.03
C ARG A 27 3.36 1.73 5.16
N LEU A 28 4.35 2.46 4.66
CA LEU A 28 5.46 1.93 3.90
C LEU A 28 6.72 2.05 4.75
N ALA A 29 7.41 0.94 4.97
CA ALA A 29 8.72 0.92 5.58
C ALA A 29 9.73 0.33 4.60
N ARG A 30 10.97 0.81 4.64
CA ARG A 30 12.11 0.15 4.01
C ARG A 30 12.65 -0.91 4.97
N LEU A 31 12.93 -2.10 4.45
CA LEU A 31 13.60 -3.16 5.19
C LEU A 31 15.12 -2.99 5.02
N VAL A 32 15.85 -2.92 6.13
CA VAL A 32 17.32 -2.80 6.14
C VAL A 32 17.97 -4.11 6.64
N ASP A 33 19.30 -4.23 6.52
CA ASP A 33 20.03 -5.51 6.60
C ASP A 33 19.85 -6.31 7.91
N ASP A 34 19.48 -5.67 9.01
CA ASP A 34 19.20 -6.30 10.31
C ASP A 34 17.71 -6.70 10.49
N GLY A 35 16.90 -6.53 9.44
CA GLY A 35 15.45 -6.72 9.47
C GLY A 35 14.68 -5.56 10.09
N ALA A 36 15.35 -4.46 10.45
CA ALA A 36 14.66 -3.27 10.95
C ALA A 36 13.83 -2.59 9.85
N GLU A 37 12.75 -1.96 10.31
CA GLU A 37 11.83 -1.19 9.47
C GLU A 37 12.12 0.30 9.67
N VAL A 38 12.50 0.98 8.58
CA VAL A 38 12.64 2.44 8.55
C VAL A 38 11.45 3.02 7.81
N GLU A 39 10.66 3.88 8.45
CA GLU A 39 9.50 4.50 7.81
C GLU A 39 9.90 5.26 6.54
N ALA A 40 9.29 4.89 5.42
CA ALA A 40 9.47 5.51 4.11
C ALA A 40 8.27 6.39 3.73
N GLY A 41 7.10 6.11 4.29
CA GLY A 41 5.95 6.99 4.21
C GLY A 41 4.66 6.34 4.70
N ALA A 42 3.57 7.10 4.69
CA ALA A 42 2.27 6.63 5.15
C ALA A 42 1.15 7.46 4.52
N GLY A 43 -0.06 6.91 4.54
CA GLY A 43 -1.25 7.61 4.08
C GLY A 43 -2.53 6.92 4.51
N MET A 44 -3.64 7.53 4.14
CA MET A 44 -4.98 6.98 4.34
C MET A 44 -5.75 7.07 3.03
N THR A 45 -6.50 6.02 2.70
CA THR A 45 -7.25 5.99 1.44
C THR A 45 -8.30 7.10 1.38
N ASP A 46 -8.35 7.79 0.24
CA ASP A 46 -9.35 8.81 -0.05
C ASP A 46 -10.74 8.21 -0.34
N LEU A 47 -11.69 9.04 -0.75
CA LEU A 47 -13.07 8.62 -1.08
C LEU A 47 -13.14 7.69 -2.30
N ASP A 48 -12.08 7.62 -3.10
CA ASP A 48 -11.91 6.66 -4.19
C ASP A 48 -11.07 5.44 -3.76
N GLY A 49 -10.82 5.27 -2.45
CA GLY A 49 -10.06 4.14 -1.91
C GLY A 49 -8.57 4.20 -2.23
N ARG A 50 -8.02 5.37 -2.60
CA ARG A 50 -6.64 5.46 -3.11
C ARG A 50 -5.69 6.18 -2.17
N ILE A 51 -4.43 5.76 -2.23
CA ILE A 51 -3.27 6.57 -1.82
C ILE A 51 -2.37 6.69 -3.05
N ARG A 52 -2.21 7.91 -3.56
CA ARG A 52 -1.51 8.18 -4.82
C ARG A 52 0.02 8.10 -4.68
N ASP A 53 0.52 8.36 -3.47
CA ASP A 53 1.94 8.31 -3.15
C ASP A 53 2.14 7.94 -1.68
N LEU A 54 2.74 6.78 -1.45
CA LEU A 54 3.18 6.28 -0.14
C LEU A 54 4.68 6.46 0.09
N SER A 55 5.43 6.82 -0.95
CA SER A 55 6.89 6.92 -0.93
C SER A 55 7.40 8.30 -0.54
N GLY A 56 6.59 9.36 -0.75
CA GLY A 56 6.76 10.72 -0.22
C GLY A 56 7.98 11.51 -0.70
N THR A 57 9.19 10.96 -0.55
CA THR A 57 10.47 11.59 -0.90
C THR A 57 11.26 10.86 -1.98
N GLY A 58 10.73 9.73 -2.49
CA GLY A 58 11.33 8.95 -3.58
C GLY A 58 11.52 7.48 -3.21
N LEU A 59 11.96 6.69 -4.20
CA LEU A 59 12.21 5.26 -4.05
C LEU A 59 13.70 4.96 -4.23
N ALA A 60 14.18 3.92 -3.56
CA ALA A 60 15.48 3.33 -3.79
C ALA A 60 15.29 1.83 -4.08
N VAL A 61 16.24 1.23 -4.80
CA VAL A 61 16.27 -0.23 -4.96
C VAL A 61 16.43 -0.88 -3.58
N GLY A 62 15.65 -1.93 -3.34
CA GLY A 62 15.66 -2.66 -2.08
C GLY A 62 14.30 -3.24 -1.73
N ASP A 63 14.22 -3.78 -0.51
CA ASP A 63 13.01 -4.40 -0.01
C ASP A 63 12.24 -3.42 0.89
N TYR A 64 10.92 -3.42 0.76
CA TYR A 64 10.00 -2.57 1.49
C TYR A 64 8.87 -3.42 2.06
N ARG A 65 8.24 -2.95 3.13
CA ARG A 65 7.02 -3.52 3.69
C ARG A 65 5.88 -2.51 3.57
N LEU A 66 4.81 -2.93 2.91
CA LEU A 66 3.56 -2.19 2.85
C LEU A 66 2.55 -2.82 3.82
N HIS A 67 2.22 -2.11 4.88
CA HIS A 67 1.30 -2.55 5.92
C HIS A 67 -0.03 -1.81 5.81
N PHE A 68 -1.14 -2.54 5.67
CA PHE A 68 -2.50 -2.00 5.72
C PHE A 68 -3.17 -2.31 7.06
N ASP A 69 -3.77 -1.30 7.70
CA ASP A 69 -4.69 -1.48 8.83
C ASP A 69 -6.11 -1.66 8.29
N LEU A 70 -6.69 -2.83 8.53
CA LEU A 70 -8.03 -3.23 8.06
C LEU A 70 -9.06 -3.24 9.20
N THR A 71 -8.73 -2.64 10.33
CA THR A 71 -9.66 -2.51 11.44
C THR A 71 -10.91 -1.74 10.99
N GLY A 72 -12.09 -2.32 11.24
CA GLY A 72 -13.36 -1.75 10.78
C GLY A 72 -13.73 -2.02 9.31
N GLN A 73 -12.89 -2.74 8.56
CA GLN A 73 -13.14 -3.09 7.15
C GLN A 73 -13.54 -4.57 6.98
N GLY A 74 -14.10 -4.92 5.82
CA GLY A 74 -14.21 -6.30 5.32
C GLY A 74 -14.86 -7.30 6.28
N GLY A 75 -15.90 -6.90 6.99
CA GLY A 75 -16.66 -7.79 7.89
C GLY A 75 -15.97 -8.16 9.21
N GLY A 76 -14.82 -7.57 9.53
CA GLY A 76 -14.25 -7.70 10.88
C GLY A 76 -13.21 -8.82 11.08
N PHE A 77 -13.03 -9.73 10.13
CA PHE A 77 -12.14 -10.87 10.31
C PHE A 77 -10.65 -10.51 10.13
N PHE A 78 -10.29 -9.91 9.00
CA PHE A 78 -8.93 -9.43 8.78
C PHE A 78 -8.71 -8.11 9.52
N ARG A 79 -7.63 -8.02 10.30
CA ARG A 79 -7.27 -6.81 11.08
C ARG A 79 -6.12 -6.03 10.44
N ALA A 80 -5.22 -6.72 9.77
CA ALA A 80 -4.14 -6.11 9.00
C ALA A 80 -3.61 -7.09 7.96
N ILE A 81 -2.87 -6.58 6.99
CA ILE A 81 -2.03 -7.35 6.07
C ILE A 81 -0.73 -6.60 5.84
N SER A 82 0.40 -7.31 5.77
CA SER A 82 1.70 -6.77 5.36
C SER A 82 2.20 -7.50 4.13
N LEU A 83 2.72 -6.73 3.18
CA LEU A 83 3.28 -7.22 1.93
C LEU A 83 4.74 -6.79 1.86
N ASP A 84 5.64 -7.76 1.75
CA ASP A 84 7.05 -7.48 1.46
C ASP A 84 7.20 -7.33 -0.05
N LEU A 85 7.66 -6.16 -0.46
CA LEU A 85 7.80 -5.72 -1.84
C LEU A 85 9.28 -5.59 -2.16
N ARG A 86 9.70 -6.14 -3.30
CA ARG A 86 11.03 -5.88 -3.85
C ARG A 86 10.93 -4.80 -4.92
N ILE A 87 11.64 -3.70 -4.72
CA ILE A 87 11.81 -2.63 -5.70
C ILE A 87 13.13 -2.87 -6.43
N ASP A 88 13.03 -3.16 -7.72
CA ASP A 88 14.15 -3.47 -8.62
C ASP A 88 14.52 -2.32 -9.57
N ASP A 89 13.60 -1.38 -9.80
CA ASP A 89 13.76 -0.22 -10.64
C ASP A 89 13.19 1.02 -9.93
N ALA A 90 14.08 1.81 -9.32
CA ALA A 90 13.70 3.00 -8.57
C ALA A 90 13.17 4.15 -9.44
N GLU A 91 13.19 4.02 -10.77
CA GLU A 91 12.69 5.01 -11.73
C GLU A 91 11.24 4.73 -12.19
N ARG A 92 10.60 3.68 -11.64
CA ARG A 92 9.23 3.26 -12.03
C ARG A 92 8.22 3.44 -10.91
N ASP A 93 6.99 3.75 -11.31
CA ASP A 93 5.84 3.68 -10.43
C ASP A 93 5.46 2.22 -10.15
N TYR A 94 4.99 1.96 -8.93
CA TYR A 94 4.48 0.66 -8.50
C TYR A 94 3.07 0.82 -7.95
N HIS A 95 2.10 0.16 -8.56
CA HIS A 95 0.74 0.12 -8.05
C HIS A 95 0.48 -1.21 -7.33
N VAL A 96 0.10 -1.17 -6.05
CA VAL A 96 -0.15 -2.36 -5.22
C VAL A 96 -1.57 -2.29 -4.66
N PRO A 97 -2.59 -2.68 -5.45
CA PRO A 97 -3.98 -2.68 -5.01
C PRO A 97 -4.28 -3.79 -4.00
N LEU A 98 -5.34 -3.59 -3.22
CA LEU A 98 -5.88 -4.57 -2.29
C LEU A 98 -7.38 -4.74 -2.53
N LEU A 99 -7.79 -5.93 -2.95
CA LEU A 99 -9.18 -6.34 -3.04
C LEU A 99 -9.56 -7.07 -1.75
N LEU A 100 -10.45 -6.46 -0.98
CA LEU A 100 -10.92 -6.95 0.31
C LEU A 100 -12.28 -7.62 0.12
N ALA A 101 -12.38 -8.90 0.46
CA ALA A 101 -13.63 -9.64 0.61
C ALA A 101 -13.82 -9.99 2.11
N PRO A 102 -15.05 -10.32 2.56
CA PRO A 102 -15.29 -10.66 3.98
C PRO A 102 -14.34 -11.70 4.56
N PHE A 103 -13.94 -12.69 3.75
CA PHE A 103 -13.05 -13.78 4.14
C PHE A 103 -11.97 -14.08 3.09
N GLY A 104 -11.67 -13.13 2.21
CA GLY A 104 -10.59 -13.26 1.22
C GLY A 104 -9.88 -11.93 0.98
N LEU A 105 -8.59 -12.01 0.63
CA LEU A 105 -7.77 -10.87 0.22
C LEU A 105 -7.11 -11.21 -1.11
N THR A 106 -7.05 -10.25 -2.03
CA THR A 106 -6.25 -10.38 -3.26
C THR A 106 -5.44 -9.12 -3.48
N THR A 107 -4.18 -9.29 -3.88
CA THR A 107 -3.27 -8.21 -4.27
C THR A 107 -2.44 -8.65 -5.47
N TYR A 108 -1.85 -7.69 -6.17
CA TYR A 108 -0.97 -7.92 -7.31
C TYR A 108 -0.11 -6.67 -7.57
N ARG A 109 0.87 -6.75 -8.46
CA ARG A 109 1.57 -5.57 -9.00
C ARG A 109 0.81 -5.06 -10.22
N GLY A 110 0.20 -3.89 -10.12
CA GLY A 110 -0.37 -3.15 -11.24
C GLY A 110 0.69 -2.44 -12.07
N SER A 111 0.28 -2.00 -13.27
CA SER A 111 1.06 -1.17 -14.19
C SER A 111 0.97 0.31 -13.86
#